data_AF-X0TCT1-F1
#
_entry.id   AF-X0TCT1-F1
#
_cell.length_a   1.000
_cell.length_b   1.000
_cell.length_c   1.000
_cell.angle_alpha   90.00
_cell.angle_beta   90.00
_cell.angle_gamma   90.00
#
_symmetry.space_group_name_H-M   'P 1'
#
loop_
_entity.id
_entity.type
_entity.pdbx_description
1 polymer ?
#
loop_
_entity_poly.entity_id
_entity_poly.type
_entity_poly.pdbx_seq_one_letter_code
_entity_poly.pdbx_strand_id
1 'polypeptide(L)'
;MLPGSPAAAADLRLGDRITQLGNVKVHTIDDALKSLDKHHPGEEVEVTLMRDHSEDDSQEKTIRVKLAKLPEGIPERDSLPSAVNVEAAYQLEPLKLPEFSQEAQVLRPKQLDKSRSYGIMIWLREGEQELAEIRAETWKSLCQRDGLILLLPEPEESTGWSKSDLEYLQQLVRANIRRLQGDPRRVIIAGRGKSGQLAYALALGLRQTIGAVVTIDAPLPRTIKIPENQPGQRLAVLAIESRNSIFKPLIRADITQLQEAG
;
A
#
# COMPACT_ATOMS: atom_id res chain seq x y z
N MET A 1 13.66 12.19 -4.92
CA MET A 1 14.15 10.87 -4.49
C MET A 1 14.14 10.84 -2.96
N LEU A 2 13.82 9.71 -2.32
CA LEU A 2 13.70 9.65 -0.86
C LEU A 2 15.10 9.84 -0.20
N PRO A 3 15.29 10.86 0.67
CA PRO A 3 16.55 11.06 1.38
C PRO A 3 16.95 9.85 2.22
N GLY A 4 18.24 9.52 2.25
CA GLY A 4 18.77 8.38 3.01
C GLY A 4 18.44 6.99 2.44
N SER A 5 17.74 6.91 1.29
CA SER A 5 17.48 5.63 0.62
C SER A 5 18.74 5.07 -0.07
N PRO A 6 18.81 3.73 -0.28
CA PRO A 6 19.86 3.12 -1.11
C PRO A 6 20.02 3.76 -2.49
N ALA A 7 18.90 4.16 -3.09
CA ALA A 7 18.90 4.81 -4.38
C ALA A 7 19.61 6.18 -4.33
N ALA A 8 19.30 6.99 -3.32
CA ALA A 8 19.96 8.28 -3.12
C ALA A 8 21.47 8.11 -2.83
N ALA A 9 21.86 7.11 -2.03
CA ALA A 9 23.25 6.81 -1.72
C ALA A 9 24.06 6.37 -2.96
N ALA A 10 23.39 5.73 -3.93
CA ALA A 10 23.98 5.29 -5.19
C ALA A 10 23.91 6.34 -6.32
N ASP A 11 23.53 7.59 -6.03
CA ASP A 11 23.36 8.67 -7.02
C ASP A 11 22.32 8.35 -8.11
N LEU A 12 21.28 7.58 -7.80
CA LEU A 12 20.07 7.56 -8.63
C LEU A 12 19.39 8.93 -8.57
N ARG A 13 18.76 9.34 -9.68
CA ARG A 13 18.09 10.63 -9.82
C ARG A 13 16.71 10.45 -10.42
N LEU A 14 15.83 11.43 -10.16
CA LEU A 14 14.56 11.51 -10.86
C LEU A 14 14.83 11.71 -12.35
N GLY A 15 14.13 10.97 -13.20
CA GLY A 15 14.36 10.96 -14.66
C GLY A 15 15.24 9.82 -15.15
N ASP A 16 16.01 9.16 -14.27
CA ASP A 16 16.79 7.98 -14.66
C ASP A 16 15.86 6.85 -15.14
N ARG A 17 16.14 6.31 -16.33
CA ARG A 17 15.43 5.16 -16.88
C ARG A 17 16.26 3.90 -16.65
N ILE A 18 15.84 3.06 -15.72
CA ILE A 18 16.48 1.76 -15.48
C ILE A 18 16.22 0.83 -16.67
N THR A 19 17.30 0.30 -17.25
CA THR A 19 17.27 -0.61 -18.41
C THR A 19 17.68 -2.03 -18.07
N GLN A 20 18.42 -2.24 -16.97
CA GLN A 20 18.86 -3.56 -16.52
C GLN A 20 19.10 -3.60 -15.00
N LEU A 21 18.77 -4.73 -14.38
CA LEU A 21 19.07 -5.05 -12.98
C LEU A 21 19.78 -6.41 -12.92
N GLY A 22 21.06 -6.40 -12.55
CA GLY A 22 21.95 -7.55 -12.64
C GLY A 22 22.01 -8.07 -14.07
N ASN A 23 21.55 -9.31 -14.29
CA ASN A 23 21.48 -9.94 -15.61
C ASN A 23 20.09 -9.84 -16.27
N VAL A 24 19.14 -9.13 -15.65
CA VAL A 24 17.75 -9.06 -16.12
C VAL A 24 17.51 -7.72 -16.81
N LYS A 25 17.18 -7.76 -18.10
CA LYS A 25 16.71 -6.58 -18.84
C LYS A 25 15.37 -6.13 -18.30
N VAL A 26 15.22 -4.83 -18.08
CA VAL A 26 14.04 -4.19 -17.51
C VAL A 26 13.35 -3.36 -18.58
N HIS A 27 12.13 -3.75 -18.94
CA HIS A 27 11.29 -2.98 -19.87
C HIS A 27 10.11 -2.33 -19.13
N THR A 28 9.68 -2.96 -18.04
CA THR A 28 8.55 -2.53 -17.24
C THR A 28 8.90 -2.49 -15.75
N ILE A 29 8.08 -1.79 -14.96
CA ILE A 29 8.19 -1.78 -13.50
C ILE A 29 8.03 -3.20 -12.93
N ASP A 30 7.20 -4.05 -13.53
CA ASP A 30 7.04 -5.44 -13.10
C ASP A 30 8.30 -6.27 -13.32
N ASP A 31 9.04 -6.05 -14.40
CA ASP A 31 10.32 -6.72 -14.63
C ASP A 31 11.34 -6.31 -13.56
N ALA A 32 11.37 -5.02 -13.23
CA ALA A 32 12.25 -4.48 -12.21
C ALA A 32 11.96 -5.12 -10.84
N LEU A 33 10.69 -5.15 -10.44
CA LEU A 33 10.27 -5.71 -9.15
C LEU A 33 10.52 -7.22 -9.07
N LYS A 34 10.17 -7.98 -10.12
CA LYS A 34 10.46 -9.42 -10.18
C LYS A 34 11.96 -9.73 -10.13
N SER A 35 12.79 -8.82 -10.63
CA SER A 35 14.25 -8.94 -10.49
C SER A 35 14.67 -8.70 -9.04
N LEU A 36 14.19 -7.62 -8.43
CA LEU A 36 14.48 -7.28 -7.02
C LEU A 36 13.96 -8.32 -6.02
N ASP A 37 12.82 -8.96 -6.29
CA ASP A 37 12.22 -9.99 -5.43
C ASP A 37 13.08 -11.27 -5.33
N LYS A 38 14.18 -11.37 -6.08
CA LYS A 38 15.15 -12.47 -5.98
C LYS A 38 16.30 -12.16 -5.02
N HIS A 39 16.34 -10.95 -4.47
CA HIS A 39 17.44 -10.46 -3.66
C HIS A 39 16.98 -10.12 -2.24
N HIS A 40 17.84 -10.35 -1.27
CA HIS A 40 17.58 -9.99 0.13
C HIS A 40 18.17 -8.61 0.48
N PRO A 41 17.65 -7.95 1.53
CA PRO A 41 18.31 -6.77 2.10
C PRO A 41 19.78 -7.04 2.44
N GLY A 42 20.65 -6.09 2.10
CA GLY A 42 22.10 -6.18 2.29
C GLY A 42 22.89 -6.63 1.06
N GLU A 43 22.25 -7.29 0.10
CA GLU A 43 22.86 -7.67 -1.18
C GLU A 43 23.15 -6.44 -2.06
N GLU A 44 24.16 -6.54 -2.92
CA GLU A 44 24.45 -5.53 -3.93
C GLU A 44 23.90 -5.96 -5.29
N VAL A 45 23.22 -5.04 -5.97
CA VAL A 45 22.69 -5.25 -7.32
C VAL A 45 23.28 -4.20 -8.25
N GLU A 46 23.75 -4.64 -9.41
CA GLU A 46 24.16 -3.75 -10.50
C GLU A 46 22.91 -3.21 -11.21
N VAL A 47 22.81 -1.89 -11.30
CA VAL A 47 21.70 -1.18 -11.93
C VAL A 47 22.26 -0.42 -13.13
N THR A 48 21.82 -0.79 -14.32
CA THR A 48 22.11 -0.04 -15.53
C THR A 48 20.93 0.88 -15.83
N LEU A 49 21.24 2.14 -16.09
CA LEU A 49 20.27 3.20 -16.35
C LEU A 49 20.70 4.07 -17.52
N MET A 50 19.73 4.64 -18.20
CA MET A 50 19.91 5.76 -19.10
C MET A 50 19.57 7.05 -18.37
N ARG A 51 20.47 8.03 -18.44
CA ARG A 51 20.28 9.37 -17.91
C ARG A 51 20.33 10.36 -19.06
N ASP A 52 19.23 11.06 -19.27
CA ASP A 52 19.15 12.12 -20.26
C ASP A 52 19.71 13.42 -19.67
N HIS A 53 20.73 13.98 -20.32
CA HIS A 53 21.33 15.25 -19.95
C HIS A 53 20.86 16.41 -20.84
N SER A 54 20.35 16.11 -22.04
CA SER A 54 19.68 17.01 -23.01
C SER A 54 18.94 16.16 -24.07
N GLU A 55 18.15 16.78 -24.97
CA GLU A 55 17.37 16.08 -26.02
C GLU A 55 18.22 15.20 -26.97
N ASP A 56 19.56 15.37 -27.01
CA ASP A 56 20.48 14.66 -27.91
C ASP A 56 21.60 13.85 -27.21
N ASP A 57 21.75 13.90 -25.88
CA ASP A 57 22.81 13.17 -25.17
C ASP A 57 22.23 12.31 -24.02
N SER A 58 21.92 11.06 -24.35
CA SER A 58 21.51 10.02 -23.41
C SER A 58 22.71 9.13 -23.09
N GLN A 59 23.13 9.12 -21.82
CA GLN A 59 24.29 8.34 -21.38
C GLN A 59 23.87 7.10 -20.60
N GLU A 60 24.44 5.96 -20.96
CA GLU A 60 24.29 4.72 -20.20
C GLU A 60 25.27 4.70 -19.03
N LYS A 61 24.74 4.48 -17.82
CA LYS A 61 25.52 4.40 -16.59
C LYS A 61 25.17 3.11 -15.85
N THR A 62 26.19 2.41 -15.36
CA THR A 62 26.00 1.28 -14.45
C THR A 62 26.49 1.65 -13.05
N ILE A 63 25.65 1.43 -12.05
CA ILE A 63 25.93 1.73 -10.64
C ILE A 63 25.66 0.49 -9.79
N ARG A 64 26.35 0.37 -8.65
CA ARG A 64 26.05 -0.67 -7.66
C ARG A 64 25.18 -0.10 -6.55
N VAL A 65 24.06 -0.76 -6.29
CA VAL A 65 23.10 -0.36 -5.26
C VAL A 65 23.05 -1.46 -4.21
N LYS A 66 23.36 -1.12 -2.96
CA LYS A 66 23.20 -2.02 -1.83
C LYS A 66 21.77 -1.97 -1.32
N LEU A 67 21.03 -3.07 -1.45
CA LEU A 67 19.64 -3.16 -1.01
C LEU A 67 19.52 -3.02 0.50
N ALA A 68 18.41 -2.46 0.97
CA ALA A 68 18.13 -2.27 2.39
C ALA A 68 16.71 -2.75 2.73
N LYS A 69 16.45 -2.90 4.02
CA LYS A 69 15.10 -3.15 4.53
C LYS A 69 14.21 -1.94 4.25
N LEU A 70 12.89 -2.16 4.27
CA LEU A 70 11.94 -1.06 4.28
C LEU A 70 12.22 -0.14 5.48
N PRO A 71 12.10 1.19 5.31
CA PRO A 71 12.31 2.11 6.42
C PRO A 71 11.26 1.87 7.51
N GLU A 72 11.72 1.82 8.76
CA GLU A 72 10.84 1.73 9.94
C GLU A 72 10.31 3.10 10.38
N GLY A 73 11.01 4.17 10.00
CA GLY A 73 10.57 5.55 10.23
C GLY A 73 9.54 5.99 9.20
N ILE A 74 8.54 6.74 9.65
CA ILE A 74 7.59 7.42 8.76
C ILE A 74 8.33 8.59 8.10
N PRO A 75 8.45 8.63 6.76
CA PRO A 75 9.08 9.76 6.09
C PRO A 75 8.34 11.07 6.38
N GLU A 76 9.09 12.16 6.54
CA GLU A 76 8.50 13.48 6.61
C GLU A 76 7.76 13.80 5.31
N ARG A 77 6.62 14.48 5.40
CA ARG A 77 5.78 14.76 4.24
C ARG A 77 6.53 15.49 3.12
N ASP A 78 7.36 16.45 3.48
CA ASP A 78 8.11 17.28 2.51
C ASP A 78 9.25 16.50 1.83
N SER A 79 9.61 15.33 2.36
CA SER A 79 10.56 14.40 1.74
C SER A 79 9.93 13.49 0.68
N LEU A 80 8.59 13.47 0.60
CA LEU A 80 7.85 12.70 -0.39
C LEU A 80 7.74 13.49 -1.70
N PRO A 81 7.76 12.83 -2.87
CA PRO A 81 7.53 13.51 -4.14
C PRO A 81 6.17 14.24 -4.11
N SER A 82 6.17 15.54 -4.41
CA SER A 82 4.93 16.30 -4.56
C SER A 82 4.08 15.67 -5.64
N ALA A 83 2.90 15.19 -5.26
CA ALA A 83 1.89 14.86 -6.24
C ALA A 83 1.52 16.16 -6.98
N VAL A 84 1.55 16.12 -8.31
CA VAL A 84 1.13 17.25 -9.15
C VAL A 84 -0.28 17.64 -8.71
N ASN A 85 -0.45 18.91 -8.31
CA ASN A 85 -1.74 19.42 -7.87
C ASN A 85 -2.65 19.56 -9.10
N VAL A 86 -3.31 18.47 -9.46
CA VAL A 86 -4.38 18.46 -10.46
C VAL A 86 -5.67 18.54 -9.68
N GLU A 87 -6.49 19.57 -9.96
CA GLU A 87 -7.86 19.67 -9.48
C GLU A 87 -8.72 18.58 -10.13
N ALA A 88 -8.51 17.33 -9.71
CA ALA A 88 -9.37 16.22 -10.09
C ALA A 88 -10.66 16.32 -9.27
N ALA A 89 -11.80 16.46 -9.93
CA ALA A 89 -13.09 16.32 -9.26
C ALA A 89 -13.28 14.86 -8.84
N TYR A 90 -13.47 14.61 -7.53
CA TYR A 90 -13.76 13.28 -7.01
C TYR A 90 -15.26 13.05 -6.88
N GLN A 91 -15.68 11.79 -7.02
CA GLN A 91 -17.04 11.34 -6.82
C GLN A 91 -17.07 10.08 -5.96
N LEU A 92 -18.18 9.92 -5.23
CA LEU A 92 -18.51 8.70 -4.49
C LEU A 92 -19.46 7.87 -5.35
N GLU A 93 -19.15 6.60 -5.56
CA GLU A 93 -19.98 5.67 -6.32
C GLU A 93 -20.16 4.34 -5.56
N PRO A 94 -21.36 3.75 -5.58
CA PRO A 94 -21.59 2.46 -4.95
C PRO A 94 -20.92 1.34 -5.75
N LEU A 95 -20.43 0.33 -5.03
CA LEU A 95 -19.86 -0.89 -5.57
C LEU A 95 -20.48 -2.08 -4.84
N LYS A 96 -21.18 -2.93 -5.60
CA LYS A 96 -21.85 -4.13 -5.08
C LYS A 96 -21.26 -5.39 -5.70
N LEU A 97 -21.21 -6.45 -4.92
CA LEU A 97 -20.93 -7.81 -5.41
C LEU A 97 -22.25 -8.57 -5.51
N PRO A 98 -22.56 -9.25 -6.63
CA PRO A 98 -23.80 -9.99 -6.78
C PRO A 98 -24.02 -11.09 -5.74
N GLU A 99 -22.95 -11.67 -5.20
CA GLU A 99 -22.98 -12.81 -4.29
C GLU A 99 -23.16 -12.42 -2.81
N PHE A 100 -23.11 -11.12 -2.49
CA PHE A 100 -23.08 -10.62 -1.12
C PHE A 100 -24.18 -9.57 -0.90
N SER A 101 -24.75 -9.57 0.31
CA SER A 101 -25.69 -8.54 0.77
C SER A 101 -24.98 -7.22 1.09
N GLN A 102 -23.71 -7.29 1.50
CA GLN A 102 -22.87 -6.14 1.80
C GLN A 102 -22.64 -5.23 0.58
N GLU A 103 -22.44 -3.96 0.85
CA GLU A 103 -22.13 -2.93 -0.14
C GLU A 103 -20.81 -2.23 0.19
N ALA A 104 -20.16 -1.66 -0.82
CA ALA A 104 -19.02 -0.77 -0.62
C ALA A 104 -19.27 0.56 -1.33
N GLN A 105 -18.64 1.61 -0.85
CA GLN A 105 -18.53 2.88 -1.56
C GLN A 105 -17.11 3.07 -2.09
N VAL A 106 -16.98 3.72 -3.24
CA VAL A 106 -15.70 4.03 -3.86
C VAL A 106 -15.63 5.53 -4.08
N LEU A 107 -14.69 6.19 -3.41
CA LEU A 107 -14.33 7.57 -3.67
C LEU A 107 -13.15 7.60 -4.65
N ARG A 108 -13.38 8.15 -5.84
CA ARG A 108 -12.38 8.19 -6.91
C ARG A 108 -12.50 9.43 -7.80
N PRO A 109 -11.48 9.76 -8.61
CA PRO A 109 -11.59 10.81 -9.62
C PRO A 109 -12.72 10.50 -10.62
N LYS A 110 -13.46 11.53 -11.05
CA LYS A 110 -14.45 11.43 -12.13
C LYS A 110 -13.83 10.96 -13.45
N GLN A 111 -12.58 11.35 -13.69
CA GLN A 111 -11.78 10.94 -14.83
C GLN A 111 -10.38 10.56 -14.35
N LEU A 112 -9.94 9.35 -14.70
CA LEU A 112 -8.61 8.87 -14.35
C LEU A 112 -7.60 9.43 -15.35
N ASP A 113 -6.65 10.20 -14.83
CA ASP A 113 -5.50 10.65 -15.60
C ASP A 113 -4.52 9.49 -15.77
N LYS A 114 -4.31 9.03 -17.01
CA LYS A 114 -3.40 7.92 -17.32
C LYS A 114 -1.93 8.25 -17.06
N SER A 115 -1.57 9.54 -16.97
CA SER A 115 -0.22 9.97 -16.60
C SER A 115 0.04 9.87 -15.10
N ARG A 116 -1.03 9.70 -14.29
CA ARG A 116 -0.97 9.64 -12.84
C ARG A 116 -1.20 8.21 -12.33
N SER A 117 -0.33 7.76 -11.42
CA SER A 117 -0.54 6.52 -10.66
C SER A 117 -1.39 6.81 -9.42
N TYR A 118 -2.53 6.13 -9.31
CA TYR A 118 -3.42 6.22 -8.14
C TYR A 118 -3.18 5.06 -7.18
N GLY A 119 -2.92 5.33 -5.90
CA GLY A 119 -2.93 4.30 -4.86
C GLY A 119 -4.37 3.91 -4.48
N ILE A 120 -4.57 2.73 -3.89
CA ILE A 120 -5.86 2.30 -3.36
C ILE A 120 -5.73 2.16 -1.84
N MET A 121 -6.57 2.87 -1.08
CA MET A 121 -6.73 2.69 0.36
C MET A 121 -8.07 2.03 0.61
N ILE A 122 -8.06 0.91 1.34
CA ILE A 122 -9.25 0.23 1.81
C ILE A 122 -9.41 0.58 3.28
N TRP A 123 -10.50 1.23 3.65
CA TRP A 123 -10.74 1.62 5.04
C TRP A 123 -11.91 0.83 5.62
N LEU A 124 -11.63 0.05 6.66
CA LEU A 124 -12.64 -0.71 7.40
C LEU A 124 -13.16 0.11 8.57
N ARG A 125 -14.43 0.53 8.49
CA ARG A 125 -15.06 1.37 9.51
C ARG A 125 -15.09 0.75 10.90
N GLU A 126 -15.15 1.60 11.92
CA GLU A 126 -15.34 1.26 13.32
C GLU A 126 -16.73 1.73 13.79
N GLY A 127 -17.61 0.77 14.07
CA GLY A 127 -18.94 1.04 14.63
C GLY A 127 -19.92 1.70 13.65
N GLU A 128 -21.14 1.92 14.12
CA GLU A 128 -22.29 2.35 13.30
C GLU A 128 -22.23 3.82 12.86
N GLN A 129 -21.49 4.65 13.60
CA GLN A 129 -21.45 6.10 13.35
C GLN A 129 -20.49 6.48 12.23
N GLU A 130 -19.57 5.59 11.86
CA GLU A 130 -18.56 5.84 10.85
C GLU A 130 -19.04 5.42 9.46
N LEU A 131 -20.06 6.12 8.96
CA LEU A 131 -20.62 5.86 7.63
C LEU A 131 -19.62 6.22 6.51
N ALA A 132 -19.71 5.49 5.39
CA ALA A 132 -18.86 5.71 4.23
C ALA A 132 -18.86 7.15 3.73
N GLU A 133 -20.00 7.85 3.68
CA GLU A 133 -20.10 9.23 3.20
C GLU A 133 -19.30 10.19 4.08
N ILE A 134 -19.39 10.02 5.41
CA ILE A 134 -18.64 10.83 6.38
C ILE A 134 -17.14 10.62 6.19
N ARG A 135 -16.72 9.37 6.04
CA ARG A 135 -15.32 9.02 5.84
C ARG A 135 -14.80 9.51 4.49
N ALA A 136 -15.60 9.40 3.43
CA ALA A 136 -15.27 9.87 2.08
C ALA A 136 -15.04 11.39 2.07
N GLU A 137 -15.93 12.18 2.68
CA GLU A 137 -15.78 13.63 2.73
C GLU A 137 -14.52 14.04 3.51
N THR A 138 -14.25 13.37 4.64
CA THR A 138 -13.05 13.62 5.46
C THR A 138 -11.74 13.37 4.68
N TRP A 139 -11.73 12.38 3.79
CA TRP A 139 -10.53 11.97 3.04
C TRP A 139 -10.41 12.58 1.65
N LYS A 140 -11.44 13.28 1.16
CA LYS A 140 -11.51 13.76 -0.22
C LYS A 140 -10.34 14.64 -0.62
N SER A 141 -9.98 15.62 0.22
CA SER A 141 -8.85 16.52 -0.04
C SER A 141 -7.51 15.78 -0.08
N LEU A 142 -7.33 14.78 0.80
CA LEU A 142 -6.14 13.91 0.80
C LEU A 142 -6.08 13.04 -0.45
N CYS A 143 -7.22 12.47 -0.87
CA CYS A 143 -7.29 11.66 -2.07
C CYS A 143 -6.95 12.47 -3.33
N GLN A 144 -7.50 13.68 -3.45
CA GLN A 144 -7.19 14.63 -4.53
C GLN A 144 -5.71 14.98 -4.59
N ARG A 145 -5.17 15.35 -3.43
CA ARG A 145 -3.78 15.75 -3.29
C ARG A 145 -2.84 14.59 -3.63
N ASP A 146 -3.00 13.43 -3.00
CA ASP A 146 -2.00 12.34 -3.05
C ASP A 146 -2.28 11.31 -4.15
N GLY A 147 -3.41 11.41 -4.85
CA GLY A 147 -3.80 10.49 -5.90
C GLY A 147 -4.16 9.14 -5.31
N LEU A 148 -5.21 9.12 -4.47
CA LEU A 148 -5.70 7.91 -3.84
C LEU A 148 -7.14 7.64 -4.26
N ILE A 149 -7.46 6.37 -4.50
CA ILE A 149 -8.82 5.85 -4.57
C ILE A 149 -9.12 5.27 -3.19
N LEU A 150 -10.24 5.64 -2.60
CA LEU A 150 -10.65 5.15 -1.29
C LEU A 150 -11.81 4.17 -1.46
N LEU A 151 -11.59 2.92 -1.08
CA LEU A 151 -12.60 1.87 -1.00
C LEU A 151 -13.10 1.79 0.45
N LEU A 152 -14.42 1.86 0.61
CA LEU A 152 -15.12 1.91 1.89
C LEU A 152 -16.13 0.75 1.95
N PRO A 153 -15.68 -0.46 2.30
CA PRO A 153 -16.57 -1.61 2.46
C PRO A 153 -17.43 -1.44 3.72
N GLU A 154 -18.67 -1.91 3.65
CA GLU A 154 -19.58 -1.98 4.79
C GLU A 154 -19.69 -3.44 5.29
N PRO A 155 -19.73 -3.69 6.61
CA PRO A 155 -20.04 -5.00 7.16
C PRO A 155 -21.52 -5.36 6.92
N GLU A 156 -21.83 -6.66 6.99
CA GLU A 156 -23.21 -7.14 6.88
C GLU A 156 -24.12 -6.58 7.98
N GLU A 157 -23.62 -6.60 9.20
CA GLU A 157 -24.35 -6.13 10.38
C GLU A 157 -23.93 -4.70 10.72
N SER A 158 -24.91 -3.85 11.05
CA SER A 158 -24.64 -2.45 11.44
C SER A 158 -23.63 -2.38 12.61
N THR A 159 -23.79 -3.31 13.56
CA THR A 159 -23.01 -3.43 14.79
C THR A 159 -21.50 -3.61 14.57
N GLY A 160 -21.09 -4.02 13.36
CA GLY A 160 -19.71 -4.00 12.91
C GLY A 160 -19.22 -5.32 12.34
N TRP A 161 -17.91 -5.37 12.10
CA TRP A 161 -17.24 -6.49 11.45
C TRP A 161 -17.27 -7.78 12.26
N SER A 162 -17.49 -8.88 11.56
CA SER A 162 -17.44 -10.25 12.04
C SER A 162 -16.46 -11.09 11.21
N LYS A 163 -16.28 -12.36 11.56
CA LYS A 163 -15.42 -13.26 10.77
C LYS A 163 -16.02 -13.66 9.42
N SER A 164 -17.35 -13.68 9.29
CA SER A 164 -18.02 -14.03 8.01
C SER A 164 -17.78 -12.95 6.95
N ASP A 165 -17.62 -11.69 7.35
CA ASP A 165 -17.30 -10.59 6.44
C ASP A 165 -15.93 -10.75 5.74
N LEU A 166 -15.06 -11.65 6.24
CA LEU A 166 -13.74 -11.85 5.62
C LEU A 166 -13.86 -12.38 4.19
N GLU A 167 -14.83 -13.26 3.91
CA GLU A 167 -15.05 -13.80 2.56
C GLU A 167 -15.50 -12.71 1.59
N TYR A 168 -16.44 -11.86 2.03
CA TYR A 168 -16.87 -10.66 1.32
C TYR A 168 -15.67 -9.75 0.99
N LEU A 169 -14.86 -9.40 2.00
CA LEU A 169 -13.70 -8.53 1.81
C LEU A 169 -12.65 -9.14 0.86
N GLN A 170 -12.41 -10.45 0.94
CA GLN A 170 -11.51 -11.14 0.03
C GLN A 170 -11.99 -11.06 -1.42
N GLN A 171 -13.28 -11.32 -1.64
CA GLN A 171 -13.85 -11.25 -2.99
C GLN A 171 -13.89 -9.81 -3.51
N LEU A 172 -14.22 -8.85 -2.65
CA LEU A 172 -14.22 -7.43 -2.96
C LEU A 172 -12.86 -6.97 -3.49
N VAL A 173 -11.78 -7.31 -2.78
CA VAL A 173 -10.41 -6.99 -3.18
C VAL A 173 -10.04 -7.70 -4.48
N ARG A 174 -10.24 -9.01 -4.57
CA ARG A 174 -9.84 -9.81 -5.75
C ARG A 174 -10.55 -9.36 -7.02
N ALA A 175 -11.85 -9.08 -6.94
CA ALA A 175 -12.66 -8.72 -8.10
C ALA A 175 -12.45 -7.27 -8.55
N ASN A 176 -12.11 -6.35 -7.64
CA ASN A 176 -12.20 -4.91 -7.95
C ASN A 176 -10.87 -4.16 -7.98
N ILE A 177 -9.79 -4.62 -7.33
CA ILE A 177 -8.53 -3.86 -7.33
C ILE A 177 -8.05 -3.50 -8.74
N ARG A 178 -8.12 -4.44 -9.69
CA ARG A 178 -7.77 -4.15 -11.10
C ARG A 178 -8.80 -3.26 -11.80
N ARG A 179 -10.09 -3.42 -11.50
CA ARG A 179 -11.20 -2.64 -12.11
C ARG A 179 -11.19 -1.18 -11.70
N LEU A 180 -10.70 -0.91 -10.49
CA LEU A 180 -10.51 0.45 -9.98
C LEU A 180 -9.43 1.21 -10.74
N GLN A 181 -8.62 0.54 -11.58
CA GLN A 181 -7.56 1.15 -12.40
C GLN A 181 -6.54 1.95 -11.58
N GLY A 182 -6.41 1.66 -10.28
CA GLY A 182 -5.29 2.10 -9.47
C GLY A 182 -4.05 1.26 -9.74
N ASP A 183 -2.91 1.69 -9.20
CA ASP A 183 -1.66 0.94 -9.22
C ASP A 183 -1.79 -0.25 -8.27
N PRO A 184 -1.79 -1.50 -8.78
CA PRO A 184 -1.99 -2.70 -7.96
C PRO A 184 -0.84 -2.93 -6.97
N ARG A 185 0.25 -2.17 -7.07
CA ARG A 185 1.40 -2.22 -6.15
C ARG A 185 1.23 -1.28 -4.96
N ARG A 186 0.22 -0.39 -5.00
CA ARG A 186 -0.05 0.63 -3.99
C ARG A 186 -1.43 0.40 -3.37
N VAL A 187 -1.69 -0.83 -2.92
CA VAL A 187 -2.93 -1.19 -2.21
C VAL A 187 -2.63 -1.32 -0.72
N ILE A 188 -3.38 -0.55 0.07
CA ILE A 188 -3.24 -0.47 1.52
C ILE A 188 -4.59 -0.79 2.13
N ILE A 189 -4.62 -1.52 3.25
CA ILE A 189 -5.83 -1.68 4.06
C ILE A 189 -5.63 -1.10 5.45
N ALA A 190 -6.66 -0.48 6.00
CA ALA A 190 -6.61 0.19 7.28
C ALA A 190 -7.85 -0.08 8.14
N GLY A 191 -7.67 -0.08 9.46
CA GLY A 191 -8.77 -0.22 10.41
C GLY A 191 -8.35 -0.01 11.87
N ARG A 192 -9.34 0.13 12.74
CA ARG A 192 -9.18 0.34 14.18
C ARG A 192 -9.77 -0.81 14.99
N GLY A 193 -9.11 -1.18 16.09
CA GLY A 193 -9.61 -2.21 17.01
C GLY A 193 -9.97 -3.51 16.30
N LYS A 194 -11.25 -3.89 16.32
CA LYS A 194 -11.74 -5.11 15.63
C LYS A 194 -11.61 -5.02 14.11
N SER A 195 -11.83 -3.84 13.50
CA SER A 195 -11.66 -3.69 12.06
C SER A 195 -10.18 -3.75 11.67
N GLY A 196 -9.28 -3.26 12.52
CA GLY A 196 -7.83 -3.43 12.34
C GLY A 196 -7.38 -4.90 12.42
N GLN A 197 -8.01 -5.72 13.27
CA GLN A 197 -7.79 -7.17 13.29
C GLN A 197 -8.19 -7.84 11.97
N LEU A 198 -9.33 -7.46 11.39
CA LEU A 198 -9.72 -7.93 10.06
C LEU A 198 -8.77 -7.42 8.97
N ALA A 199 -8.31 -6.17 9.06
CA ALA A 199 -7.33 -5.61 8.14
C ALA A 199 -6.03 -6.43 8.13
N TYR A 200 -5.53 -6.83 9.31
CA TYR A 200 -4.42 -7.77 9.42
C TYR A 200 -4.73 -9.11 8.75
N ALA A 201 -5.90 -9.68 9.04
CA ALA A 201 -6.29 -10.97 8.48
C ALA A 201 -6.32 -10.96 6.96
N LEU A 202 -6.88 -9.91 6.38
CA LEU A 202 -6.97 -9.76 4.94
C LEU A 202 -5.60 -9.49 4.31
N ALA A 203 -4.80 -8.59 4.90
CA ALA A 203 -3.47 -8.25 4.39
C ALA A 203 -2.52 -9.45 4.38
N LEU A 204 -2.47 -10.21 5.48
CA LEU A 204 -1.64 -11.42 5.58
C LEU A 204 -2.13 -12.54 4.65
N GLY A 205 -3.44 -12.63 4.40
CA GLY A 205 -4.02 -13.59 3.47
C GLY A 205 -3.88 -13.22 1.99
N LEU A 206 -3.70 -11.93 1.67
CA LEU A 206 -3.66 -11.41 0.31
C LEU A 206 -2.39 -10.58 0.02
N ARG A 207 -1.22 -11.00 0.53
CA ARG A 207 0.07 -10.29 0.38
C ARG A 207 0.53 -10.04 -1.07
N GLN A 208 -0.02 -10.78 -2.03
CA GLN A 208 0.22 -10.56 -3.47
C GLN A 208 -0.53 -9.34 -4.02
N THR A 209 -1.61 -8.92 -3.34
CA THR A 209 -2.46 -7.81 -3.75
C THR A 209 -2.33 -6.63 -2.80
N ILE A 210 -2.24 -6.87 -1.49
CA ILE A 210 -2.15 -5.85 -0.44
C ILE A 210 -0.70 -5.71 -0.02
N GLY A 211 -0.12 -4.55 -0.32
CA GLY A 211 1.29 -4.25 -0.02
C GLY A 211 1.51 -3.63 1.36
N ALA A 212 0.46 -3.11 2.02
CA ALA A 212 0.57 -2.58 3.36
C ALA A 212 -0.72 -2.70 4.19
N VAL A 213 -0.56 -2.74 5.50
CA VAL A 213 -1.64 -2.64 6.49
C VAL A 213 -1.35 -1.55 7.50
N VAL A 214 -2.37 -0.74 7.78
CA VAL A 214 -2.34 0.30 8.83
C VAL A 214 -3.35 -0.06 9.91
N THR A 215 -2.90 -0.23 11.14
CA THR A 215 -3.80 -0.56 12.24
C THR A 215 -3.74 0.50 13.33
N ILE A 216 -4.89 0.77 13.94
CA ILE A 216 -5.01 1.69 15.07
C ILE A 216 -5.56 0.90 16.24
N ASP A 217 -4.85 0.86 17.36
CA ASP A 217 -5.28 0.16 18.58
C ASP A 217 -5.74 -1.30 18.33
N ALA A 218 -5.13 -1.98 17.36
CA ALA A 218 -5.53 -3.33 16.98
C ALA A 218 -4.37 -4.31 17.17
N PRO A 219 -4.47 -5.28 18.08
CA PRO A 219 -3.53 -6.40 18.14
C PRO A 219 -3.74 -7.33 16.92
N LEU A 220 -2.79 -8.23 16.68
CA LEU A 220 -2.97 -9.31 15.70
C LEU A 220 -4.10 -10.26 16.13
N PRO A 221 -4.90 -10.78 15.18
CA PRO A 221 -5.82 -11.87 15.46
C PRO A 221 -5.07 -13.11 15.96
N ARG A 222 -5.42 -13.60 17.14
CA ARG A 222 -4.75 -14.76 17.76
C ARG A 222 -4.93 -16.08 17.00
N THR A 223 -5.90 -16.13 16.09
CA THR A 223 -6.15 -17.29 15.24
C THR A 223 -5.27 -17.33 13.99
N ILE A 224 -4.49 -16.28 13.71
CA ILE A 224 -3.66 -16.20 12.51
C ILE A 224 -2.23 -16.62 12.83
N LYS A 225 -1.70 -17.48 11.96
CA LYS A 225 -0.28 -17.77 11.90
C LYS A 225 0.39 -16.70 11.02
N ILE A 226 1.41 -16.04 11.56
CA ILE A 226 2.24 -15.13 10.77
C ILE A 226 3.01 -15.97 9.74
N PRO A 227 2.78 -15.74 8.43
CA PRO A 227 3.52 -16.44 7.39
C PRO A 227 4.94 -15.90 7.30
N GLU A 228 5.89 -16.75 6.91
CA GLU A 228 7.27 -16.33 6.61
C GLU A 228 7.28 -15.25 5.53
N ASN A 229 8.13 -14.24 5.69
CA ASN A 229 8.26 -13.19 4.68
C ASN A 229 9.04 -13.70 3.47
N GLN A 230 8.52 -13.40 2.28
CA GLN A 230 9.19 -13.65 1.01
C GLN A 230 9.31 -12.31 0.29
N PRO A 231 10.43 -11.99 -0.38
CA PRO A 231 10.59 -10.68 -1.01
C PRO A 231 9.44 -10.28 -1.95
N GLY A 232 8.91 -11.23 -2.74
CA GLY A 232 7.74 -11.06 -3.62
C GLY A 232 6.37 -11.10 -2.93
N GLN A 233 6.33 -11.19 -1.60
CA GLN A 233 5.12 -11.13 -0.77
C GLN A 233 5.30 -10.17 0.41
N ARG A 234 6.14 -9.13 0.23
CA ARG A 234 6.41 -8.14 1.26
C ARG A 234 5.10 -7.46 1.72
N LEU A 235 5.01 -7.22 3.02
CA LEU A 235 3.92 -6.48 3.62
C LEU A 235 4.50 -5.40 4.54
N ALA A 236 4.23 -4.14 4.26
CA ALA A 236 4.55 -3.06 5.18
C ALA A 236 3.48 -2.97 6.27
N VAL A 237 3.88 -2.85 7.53
CA VAL A 237 2.96 -2.76 8.68
C VAL A 237 3.19 -1.42 9.38
N LEU A 238 2.13 -0.63 9.53
CA LEU A 238 2.11 0.54 10.40
C LEU A 238 1.10 0.30 11.52
N ALA A 239 1.58 0.06 12.74
CA ALA A 239 0.74 -0.04 13.93
C ALA A 239 0.76 1.26 14.73
N ILE A 240 -0.42 1.82 14.98
CA ILE A 240 -0.62 3.08 15.69
C ILE A 240 -1.22 2.77 17.06
N GLU A 241 -0.50 3.12 18.11
CA GLU A 241 -0.94 3.04 19.50
C GLU A 241 -1.50 4.39 19.96
N SER A 242 -2.76 4.46 20.35
CA SER A 242 -3.28 5.65 21.02
C SER A 242 -2.74 5.76 22.45
N ARG A 243 -2.69 7.00 22.98
CA ARG A 243 -2.10 7.28 24.30
C ARG A 243 -2.69 6.44 25.44
N ASN A 244 -3.97 6.07 25.37
CA ASN A 244 -4.68 5.33 26.42
C ASN A 244 -5.11 3.93 25.97
N SER A 245 -4.49 3.40 24.92
CA SER A 245 -4.82 2.07 24.41
C SER A 245 -4.53 0.99 25.44
N ILE A 246 -5.55 0.18 25.76
CA ILE A 246 -5.41 -1.00 26.63
C ILE A 246 -4.65 -2.13 25.93
N PHE A 247 -4.53 -2.06 24.60
CA PHE A 247 -3.91 -3.11 23.78
C PHE A 247 -2.40 -2.93 23.61
N LYS A 248 -1.78 -1.86 24.14
CA LYS A 248 -0.34 -1.57 23.96
C LYS A 248 0.58 -2.78 24.21
N PRO A 249 0.45 -3.54 25.32
CA PRO A 249 1.36 -4.66 25.56
C PRO A 249 1.27 -5.72 24.47
N LEU A 250 0.05 -5.97 23.99
CA LEU A 250 -0.21 -6.94 22.92
C LEU A 250 0.31 -6.43 21.57
N ILE A 251 0.01 -5.19 21.20
CA ILE A 251 0.45 -4.59 19.93
C ILE A 251 1.98 -4.63 19.84
N ARG A 252 2.70 -4.29 20.90
CA ARG A 252 4.17 -4.32 20.90
C ARG A 252 4.73 -5.72 20.73
N ALA A 253 4.18 -6.70 21.45
CA ALA A 253 4.58 -8.10 21.31
C ALA A 253 4.32 -8.62 19.89
N ASP A 254 3.16 -8.26 19.32
CA ASP A 254 2.77 -8.64 17.96
C ASP A 254 3.71 -8.02 16.91
N ILE A 255 4.13 -6.77 17.10
CA ILE A 255 5.08 -6.11 16.20
C ILE A 255 6.46 -6.75 16.27
N THR A 256 6.93 -7.13 17.46
CA THR A 256 8.18 -7.90 17.59
C THR A 256 8.09 -9.23 16.83
N GLN A 257 6.98 -9.97 16.95
CA GLN A 257 6.79 -11.22 16.21
C GLN A 257 6.76 -11.01 14.69
N LEU A 258 6.14 -9.92 14.22
CA LEU A 258 6.16 -9.56 12.79
C LEU A 258 7.58 -9.24 12.31
N GLN A 259 8.37 -8.49 13.10
CA GLN A 259 9.76 -8.19 12.76
C GLN A 259 10.64 -9.44 12.71
N GLU A 260 10.41 -10.40 13.60
CA GLU A 260 11.11 -11.70 13.60
C GLU A 260 10.75 -12.57 12.39
N ALA A 261 9.52 -12.46 11.89
CA ALA A 261 9.06 -13.17 10.68
C ALA A 261 9.61 -12.58 9.36
N GLY A 262 10.26 -11.41 9.44
CA GLY A 262 10.87 -10.69 8.33
C GLY A 262 9.96 -9.68 7.64
#